data_AF-A0A183UDH4-F1
#
_entry.id   AF-A0A183UDH4-F1
#
_cell.length_a   1.000
_cell.length_b   1.000
_cell.length_c   1.000
_cell.angle_alpha   90.00
_cell.angle_beta   90.00
_cell.angle_gamma   90.00
#
_symmetry.space_group_name_H-M   'P 1'
#
loop_
_entity.id
_entity.type
_entity.pdbx_description
1 polymer ?
#
loop_
_entity_poly.entity_id
_entity_poly.type
_entity_poly.pdbx_seq_one_letter_code
_entity_poly.pdbx_strand_id
1 'polypeptide(L)'
;MRLCWCITIGELNTFVCGIPFRNRELCAIFGIAQLLVSSASLLQHVYSLRVHGHVFYCHSNITENSTLGEKYLAYDIIIFDYGLMHRVLGTNECVANYLDGGFMRAMWCVEHTFALFILIVALYIIKKPTWVLWPALLMQSSYALGLAVLTMATAPKLLEAWSGRVDTDFGMAFFIYSCGFILNWFFTFVLWHHYWYMERKFSIRTAFVS
;
A
#
# COMPACT_ATOMS: atom_id res chain seq x y z
N MET A 1 -16.47 10.70 9.03
CA MET A 1 -17.06 10.22 7.76
C MET A 1 -17.68 8.84 7.97
N ARG A 2 -18.90 8.58 7.47
CA ARG A 2 -19.45 7.21 7.42
C ARG A 2 -19.02 6.60 6.08
N LEU A 3 -18.25 5.52 6.13
CA LEU A 3 -17.75 4.84 4.91
C LEU A 3 -18.67 3.70 4.48
N CYS A 4 -19.18 2.93 5.44
CA CYS A 4 -20.16 1.86 5.24
C CYS A 4 -21.14 1.85 6.42
N TRP A 5 -22.21 1.06 6.35
CA TRP A 5 -23.16 0.89 7.46
C TRP A 5 -22.43 0.58 8.78
N CYS A 6 -21.35 -0.20 8.74
CA CYS A 6 -20.62 -0.65 9.92
C CYS A 6 -19.37 0.17 10.29
N ILE A 7 -18.91 1.12 9.46
CA ILE A 7 -17.65 1.86 9.70
C ILE A 7 -17.90 3.36 9.71
N THR A 8 -17.69 3.96 10.90
CA THR A 8 -17.73 5.42 11.08
C THR A 8 -16.37 5.89 11.55
N ILE A 9 -15.66 6.65 10.70
CA ILE A 9 -14.40 7.28 11.08
C ILE A 9 -14.71 8.61 11.75
N GLY A 10 -14.52 8.66 13.07
CA GLY A 10 -14.47 9.88 13.84
C GLY A 10 -13.04 10.43 13.90
N GLU A 11 -12.88 11.58 14.55
CA GLU A 11 -11.61 12.32 14.55
C GLU A 11 -10.61 11.73 15.54
N LEU A 12 -11.10 11.37 16.74
CA LEU A 12 -10.31 10.70 17.76
C LEU A 12 -10.30 9.18 17.57
N ASN A 13 -11.48 8.62 17.30
CA ASN A 13 -11.71 7.19 17.23
C ASN A 13 -12.43 6.81 15.94
N THR A 14 -12.06 5.66 15.38
CA THR A 14 -12.78 4.98 14.32
C THR A 14 -13.65 3.89 14.93
N PHE A 15 -14.94 3.91 14.61
CA PHE A 15 -15.89 2.92 15.08
C PHE A 15 -16.06 1.85 14.01
N VAL A 16 -15.74 0.60 14.36
CA VAL A 16 -15.97 -0.58 13.51
C VAL A 16 -17.00 -1.46 14.21
N CYS A 17 -18.18 -1.64 13.62
CA CYS A 17 -19.29 -2.39 14.19
C CYS A 17 -19.66 -1.96 15.63
N GLY A 18 -19.53 -0.66 15.94
CA GLY A 18 -19.79 -0.10 17.27
C GLY A 18 -18.61 -0.13 18.25
N ILE A 19 -17.50 -0.80 17.90
CA ILE A 19 -16.28 -0.86 18.74
C ILE A 19 -15.39 0.36 18.43
N PRO A 20 -15.07 1.20 19.43
CA PRO A 20 -14.21 2.36 19.23
C PRO A 20 -12.72 1.98 19.24
N PHE A 21 -12.02 2.24 18.14
CA PHE A 21 -10.58 2.13 18.02
C PHE A 21 -9.93 3.52 17.94
N ARG A 22 -8.86 3.74 18.70
CA ARG A 22 -8.11 5.01 18.65
C ARG A 22 -7.37 5.14 17.32
N ASN A 23 -7.56 6.27 16.64
CA ASN A 23 -6.94 6.51 15.33
C ASN A 23 -5.41 6.44 15.38
N ARG A 24 -4.79 6.82 16.51
CA ARG A 24 -3.33 6.71 16.71
C ARG A 24 -2.85 5.26 16.65
N GLU A 25 -3.54 4.35 17.32
CA GLU A 25 -3.15 2.93 17.36
C GLU A 25 -3.41 2.27 16.00
N LEU A 26 -4.52 2.62 15.34
CA LEU A 26 -4.78 2.17 13.97
C LEU A 26 -3.71 2.66 12.99
N CYS A 27 -3.31 3.94 13.07
CA CYS A 27 -2.22 4.47 12.25
C CYS A 27 -0.90 3.74 12.51
N ALA A 28 -0.61 3.37 13.76
CA ALA A 28 0.58 2.62 14.10
C ALA A 28 0.53 1.19 13.53
N ILE A 29 -0.59 0.47 13.70
CA ILE A 29 -0.76 -0.89 13.20
C ILE A 29 -0.65 -0.93 11.68
N PHE A 30 -1.41 -0.08 10.98
CA PHE A 30 -1.35 -0.02 9.51
C PHE A 30 0.00 0.51 9.03
N GLY A 31 0.58 1.49 9.71
CA GLY A 31 1.92 2.00 9.41
C GLY A 31 2.99 0.91 9.52
N ILE A 32 2.96 0.07 10.56
CA ILE A 32 3.88 -1.06 10.72
C ILE A 32 3.64 -2.12 9.65
N ALA A 33 2.38 -2.50 9.41
CA ALA A 33 2.05 -3.49 8.38
C ALA A 33 2.53 -3.03 6.99
N GLN A 34 2.28 -1.76 6.64
CA GLN A 34 2.71 -1.19 5.37
C GLN A 34 4.23 -1.03 5.30
N LEU A 35 4.89 -0.74 6.42
CA LEU A 35 6.35 -0.70 6.50
C LEU A 35 6.95 -2.08 6.22
N LEU A 36 6.35 -3.16 6.72
CA LEU A 36 6.77 -4.52 6.41
C LEU A 36 6.60 -4.85 4.93
N VAL A 37 5.45 -4.50 4.32
CA VAL A 37 5.20 -4.71 2.89
C VAL A 37 6.20 -3.92 2.03
N SER A 38 6.41 -2.64 2.35
CA SER A 38 7.36 -1.77 1.64
C SER A 38 8.81 -2.25 1.79
N SER A 39 9.19 -2.70 2.99
CA SER A 39 10.52 -3.27 3.23
C SER A 39 10.72 -4.59 2.48
N ALA A 40 9.70 -5.45 2.47
CA ALA A 40 9.72 -6.69 1.71
C ALA A 40 9.86 -6.41 0.21
N SER A 41 9.19 -5.40 -0.35
CA SER A 41 9.38 -5.04 -1.76
C SER A 41 10.74 -4.41 -2.03
N LEU A 42 11.25 -3.57 -1.13
CA LEU A 42 12.60 -3.02 -1.26
C LEU A 42 13.65 -4.14 -1.30
N LEU A 43 13.47 -5.19 -0.50
CA LEU A 43 14.33 -6.37 -0.53
C LEU A 43 14.25 -7.13 -1.86
N GLN A 44 13.11 -7.13 -2.57
CA GLN A 44 13.02 -7.70 -3.92
C GLN A 44 13.97 -6.99 -4.89
N HIS A 45 13.99 -5.66 -4.85
CA HIS A 45 14.88 -4.85 -5.69
C HIS A 45 16.35 -5.07 -5.34
N VAL A 46 16.69 -5.12 -4.04
CA VAL A 46 18.06 -5.42 -3.58
C VAL A 46 18.50 -6.81 -4.03
N TYR A 47 17.64 -7.82 -3.89
CA TYR A 47 17.92 -9.19 -4.30
C TYR A 47 18.11 -9.28 -5.83
N SER A 48 17.20 -8.67 -6.60
CA SER A 48 17.27 -8.61 -8.06
C SER A 48 18.59 -7.99 -8.54
N LEU A 49 19.00 -6.86 -7.95
CA LEU A 49 20.25 -6.20 -8.30
C LEU A 49 21.48 -7.06 -8.00
N ARG A 50 21.47 -7.76 -6.86
CA ARG A 50 22.60 -8.59 -6.41
C ARG A 50 22.78 -9.85 -7.26
N VAL A 51 21.69 -10.49 -7.68
CA VAL A 51 21.72 -11.79 -8.36
C VAL A 51 21.71 -11.63 -9.87
N HIS A 52 20.87 -10.75 -10.41
CA HIS A 52 20.63 -10.62 -11.84
C HIS A 52 21.25 -9.36 -12.46
N GLY A 53 21.74 -8.41 -11.64
CA GLY A 53 22.29 -7.14 -12.14
C GLY A 53 21.23 -6.18 -12.69
N HIS A 54 19.94 -6.49 -12.50
CA HIS A 54 18.80 -5.69 -12.94
C HIS A 54 18.02 -5.15 -11.74
N VAL A 55 17.40 -3.97 -11.87
CA VAL A 55 16.65 -3.32 -10.78
C VAL A 55 15.43 -4.14 -10.34
N PHE A 56 14.70 -4.73 -11.28
CA PHE A 56 13.58 -5.61 -10.98
C PHE A 56 13.39 -6.70 -12.04
N TYR A 57 14.06 -7.83 -11.86
CA TYR A 57 13.97 -8.97 -12.76
C TYR A 57 12.77 -9.85 -12.40
N CYS A 58 11.58 -9.46 -12.86
CA CYS A 58 10.35 -10.23 -12.65
C CYS A 58 9.97 -11.03 -13.90
N HIS A 59 9.75 -12.33 -13.73
CA HIS A 59 9.21 -13.20 -14.75
C HIS A 59 8.02 -13.98 -14.19
N SER A 60 6.88 -13.93 -14.87
CA SER A 60 5.63 -14.54 -14.38
C SER A 60 5.47 -16.02 -14.73
N ASN A 61 6.28 -16.52 -15.67
CA ASN A 61 6.27 -17.93 -16.09
C ASN A 61 7.08 -18.80 -15.11
N ILE A 62 6.52 -19.03 -13.92
CA ILE A 62 7.18 -19.80 -12.87
C ILE A 62 6.52 -21.17 -12.70
N THR A 63 7.35 -22.20 -12.65
CA THR A 63 6.91 -23.59 -12.40
C THR A 63 6.92 -23.91 -10.91
N GLU A 64 6.16 -24.92 -10.48
CA GLU A 64 6.12 -25.32 -9.06
C GLU A 64 7.50 -25.71 -8.51
N ASN A 65 8.41 -26.16 -9.37
CA ASN A 65 9.78 -26.56 -9.03
C ASN A 65 10.79 -25.40 -8.96
N SER A 66 10.37 -24.17 -9.26
CA SER A 66 11.26 -23.01 -9.21
C SER A 66 11.71 -22.68 -7.78
N THR A 67 12.88 -22.07 -7.68
CA THR A 67 13.49 -21.71 -6.40
C THR A 67 12.66 -20.66 -5.66
N LEU A 68 12.83 -20.57 -4.34
CA LEU A 68 12.13 -19.57 -3.53
C LEU A 68 12.43 -18.13 -3.99
N GLY A 69 13.66 -17.86 -4.43
CA GLY A 69 14.07 -16.54 -4.93
C GLY A 69 13.37 -16.16 -6.24
N GLU A 70 13.20 -17.11 -7.16
CA GLU A 70 12.44 -16.88 -8.40
C GLU A 70 10.97 -16.63 -8.09
N LYS A 71 10.36 -17.46 -7.23
CA LYS A 71 8.97 -17.25 -6.77
C LYS A 71 8.78 -15.89 -6.11
N TYR A 72 9.77 -15.44 -5.33
CA TYR A 72 9.76 -14.14 -4.69
C TYR A 72 9.86 -12.98 -5.70
N LEU A 73 10.57 -13.14 -6.81
CA LEU A 73 10.68 -12.12 -7.87
C LEU A 73 9.50 -12.13 -8.86
N ALA A 74 8.72 -13.20 -8.95
CA ALA A 74 7.52 -13.29 -9.80
C ALA A 74 6.37 -12.38 -9.36
N TYR A 75 6.36 -11.97 -8.10
CA TYR A 75 5.25 -11.24 -7.51
C TYR A 75 5.66 -9.79 -7.26
N ASP A 76 4.76 -8.85 -7.51
CA ASP A 76 4.95 -7.45 -7.10
C ASP A 76 4.23 -7.22 -5.77
N ILE A 77 4.98 -7.39 -4.68
CA ILE A 77 4.45 -7.40 -3.30
C ILE A 77 3.80 -6.07 -2.95
N ILE A 78 4.36 -4.96 -3.41
CA ILE A 78 3.92 -3.61 -3.04
C ILE A 78 2.68 -3.18 -3.82
N ILE A 79 2.28 -3.81 -4.93
CA ILE A 79 0.92 -3.63 -5.50
C ILE A 79 -0.01 -4.81 -5.16
N PHE A 80 0.45 -5.79 -4.38
CA PHE A 80 -0.27 -7.03 -4.10
C PHE A 80 -0.61 -7.81 -5.39
N ASP A 81 0.27 -7.75 -6.39
CA ASP A 81 0.13 -8.50 -7.64
C ASP A 81 0.86 -9.83 -7.55
N TYR A 82 0.11 -10.87 -7.21
CA TYR A 82 0.58 -12.25 -7.13
C TYR A 82 0.25 -13.02 -8.43
N GLY A 83 0.52 -12.40 -9.58
CA GLY A 83 0.25 -12.96 -10.91
C GLY A 83 -1.14 -12.63 -11.47
N LEU A 84 -1.83 -11.65 -10.89
CA LEU A 84 -3.10 -11.14 -11.42
C LEU A 84 -2.85 -10.44 -12.77
N MET A 85 -1.86 -9.55 -12.83
CA MET A 85 -1.63 -8.74 -14.03
C MET A 85 -1.12 -9.58 -15.20
N HIS A 86 -0.33 -10.62 -14.93
CA HIS A 86 0.05 -11.59 -15.96
C HIS A 86 -1.17 -12.24 -16.63
N ARG A 87 -2.17 -12.65 -15.85
CA ARG A 87 -3.40 -13.28 -16.37
C ARG A 87 -4.32 -12.29 -17.07
N VAL A 88 -4.39 -11.05 -16.59
CA VAL A 88 -5.28 -10.01 -17.13
C VAL A 88 -4.71 -9.36 -18.39
N LEU A 89 -3.40 -9.08 -18.42
CA LEU A 89 -2.72 -8.37 -19.50
C LEU A 89 -2.00 -9.31 -20.48
N GLY A 90 -1.76 -10.57 -20.09
CA GLY A 90 -1.03 -11.54 -20.91
C GLY A 90 0.47 -11.27 -21.00
N THR A 91 1.05 -10.50 -20.08
CA THR A 91 2.47 -10.11 -20.10
C THR A 91 3.34 -11.12 -19.36
N ASN A 92 4.46 -11.56 -19.93
CA ASN A 92 5.39 -12.52 -19.30
C ASN A 92 6.22 -11.93 -18.14
N GLU A 93 6.04 -10.65 -17.87
CA GLU A 93 6.78 -9.88 -16.87
C GLU A 93 5.80 -9.07 -16.02
N CYS A 94 6.23 -8.66 -14.82
CA CYS A 94 5.47 -7.74 -13.98
C CYS A 94 5.30 -6.38 -14.68
N VAL A 95 4.19 -5.70 -14.39
CA VAL A 95 3.89 -4.37 -14.93
C VAL A 95 5.01 -3.36 -14.64
N ALA A 96 5.59 -3.41 -13.44
CA ALA A 96 6.72 -2.56 -13.07
C ALA A 96 7.96 -2.81 -13.95
N ASN A 97 8.29 -4.07 -14.26
CA ASN A 97 9.42 -4.35 -15.15
C ASN A 97 9.11 -3.90 -16.59
N TYR A 98 7.87 -4.11 -17.04
CA TYR A 98 7.43 -3.75 -18.39
C TYR A 98 7.44 -2.24 -18.66
N LEU A 99 7.08 -1.41 -17.68
CA LEU A 99 6.96 0.05 -17.86
C LEU A 99 8.31 0.76 -17.86
N ASP A 100 9.18 0.42 -16.91
CA ASP A 100 10.42 1.17 -16.66
C ASP A 100 11.56 0.33 -16.09
N GLY A 101 11.47 -1.00 -16.16
CA GLY A 101 12.44 -1.91 -15.55
C GLY A 101 12.41 -1.91 -14.02
N GLY A 102 11.37 -1.34 -13.40
CA GLY A 102 11.17 -1.26 -11.96
C GLY A 102 11.91 -0.13 -11.24
N PHE A 103 12.49 0.84 -11.95
CA PHE A 103 13.22 1.96 -11.35
C PHE A 103 12.35 2.88 -10.48
N MET A 104 11.21 3.33 -11.00
CA MET A 104 10.22 4.11 -10.27
C MET A 104 9.68 3.34 -9.08
N ARG A 105 9.53 2.01 -9.21
CA ARG A 105 9.09 1.15 -8.10
C ARG A 105 10.13 1.07 -6.99
N ALA A 106 11.40 0.92 -7.34
CA ALA A 106 12.49 0.90 -6.37
C ALA A 106 12.61 2.24 -5.63
N MET A 107 12.59 3.37 -6.36
CA MET A 107 12.66 4.71 -5.77
C MET A 107 11.46 4.97 -4.85
N TRP A 108 10.27 4.58 -5.29
CA TRP A 108 9.06 4.65 -4.47
C TRP A 108 9.19 3.86 -3.17
N CYS A 109 9.69 2.62 -3.22
CA CYS A 109 9.86 1.80 -2.02
C CYS A 109 10.85 2.42 -1.04
N VAL A 110 11.91 3.08 -1.51
CA VAL A 110 12.85 3.81 -0.64
C VAL A 110 12.14 4.97 0.07
N GLU A 111 11.49 5.84 -0.71
CA GLU A 111 10.80 7.02 -0.17
C GLU A 111 9.64 6.65 0.76
N HIS A 112 8.87 5.64 0.40
CA HIS A 112 7.71 5.18 1.16
C HIS A 112 8.14 4.51 2.47
N THR A 113 9.18 3.67 2.46
CA THR A 113 9.75 3.08 3.67
C THR A 113 10.25 4.16 4.63
N PHE A 114 10.93 5.18 4.10
CA PHE A 114 11.40 6.31 4.90
C PHE A 114 10.24 7.13 5.49
N ALA A 115 9.21 7.45 4.69
CA ALA A 115 8.04 8.17 5.16
C ALA A 115 7.27 7.41 6.26
N LEU A 116 7.12 6.10 6.12
CA LEU A 116 6.49 5.24 7.13
C LEU A 116 7.32 5.13 8.40
N PHE A 117 8.66 5.06 8.29
CA PHE A 117 9.53 5.10 9.45
C PHE A 117 9.37 6.41 10.23
N ILE A 118 9.35 7.56 9.53
CA ILE A 118 9.07 8.87 10.13
C ILE A 118 7.68 8.88 10.79
N LEU A 119 6.66 8.29 10.16
CA LEU A 119 5.32 8.20 10.75
C LEU A 119 5.36 7.49 12.12
N ILE A 120 5.99 6.33 12.20
CA ILE A 120 6.06 5.56 13.47
C ILE A 120 6.81 6.38 14.53
N VAL A 121 7.93 7.01 14.16
CA VAL A 121 8.68 7.90 15.06
C VAL A 121 7.82 9.09 15.52
N ALA A 122 7.06 9.71 14.62
CA ALA A 122 6.17 10.84 14.94
C ALA A 122 5.03 10.42 15.88
N LEU A 123 4.45 9.24 15.66
CA LEU A 123 3.36 8.74 16.49
C LEU A 123 3.79 8.50 17.94
N TYR A 124 5.03 8.06 18.20
CA TYR A 124 5.49 7.73 19.56
C TYR A 124 6.36 8.81 20.21
N ILE A 125 7.27 9.43 19.47
CA ILE A 125 8.33 10.30 19.99
C ILE A 125 7.97 11.78 19.76
N ILE A 126 7.74 12.18 18.52
CA ILE A 126 7.63 13.59 18.12
C ILE A 126 6.16 14.01 18.01
N LYS A 127 5.57 14.39 19.15
CA LYS A 127 4.13 14.70 19.22
C LYS A 127 3.73 16.08 18.70
N LYS A 128 4.63 17.07 18.73
CA LYS A 128 4.26 18.50 18.68
C LYS A 128 4.10 19.08 17.28
N PRO A 129 4.96 18.78 16.30
CA PRO A 129 4.82 19.48 15.04
C PRO A 129 4.20 18.57 13.98
N THR A 130 3.01 18.97 13.50
CA THR A 130 2.16 18.20 12.59
C THR A 130 2.75 18.02 11.20
N TRP A 131 3.66 18.91 10.81
CA TRP A 131 4.44 18.82 9.57
C TRP A 131 5.26 17.52 9.42
N VAL A 132 5.58 16.80 10.51
CA VAL A 132 6.32 15.53 10.45
C VAL A 132 5.44 14.40 9.91
N LEU A 133 4.12 14.55 9.96
CA LEU A 133 3.18 13.61 9.37
C LEU A 133 3.02 13.79 7.86
N TRP A 134 3.47 14.92 7.30
CA TRP A 134 3.26 15.25 5.88
C TRP A 134 3.89 14.25 4.91
N PRO A 135 5.15 13.80 5.07
CA PRO A 135 5.74 12.81 4.18
C PRO A 135 4.89 11.54 4.10
N ALA A 136 4.41 11.04 5.24
CA ALA A 136 3.56 9.86 5.31
C ALA A 136 2.18 10.10 4.68
N LEU A 137 1.56 11.26 4.93
CA LEU A 137 0.28 11.64 4.33
C LEU A 137 0.36 11.71 2.80
N LEU A 138 1.38 12.39 2.27
CA LEU A 138 1.59 12.54 0.83
C LEU A 138 1.85 11.18 0.18
N MET A 139 2.82 10.42 0.72
CA MET A 139 3.20 9.12 0.16
C MET A 139 2.07 8.09 0.25
N GLN A 140 1.31 8.07 1.36
CA GLN A 140 0.19 7.12 1.50
C GLN A 140 -1.01 7.52 0.62
N SER A 141 -1.27 8.82 0.46
CA SER A 141 -2.33 9.30 -0.44
C SER A 141 -2.01 9.02 -1.91
N SER A 142 -0.76 9.28 -2.31
CA SER A 142 -0.30 8.99 -3.67
C SER A 142 -0.26 7.49 -3.94
N TYR A 143 0.05 6.66 -2.93
CA TYR A 143 -0.01 5.20 -3.04
C TYR A 143 -1.44 4.69 -3.28
N ALA A 144 -2.40 5.12 -2.47
CA ALA A 144 -3.81 4.74 -2.64
C ALA A 144 -4.37 5.22 -3.98
N LEU A 145 -4.00 6.43 -4.42
CA LEU A 145 -4.37 6.95 -5.73
C LEU A 145 -3.72 6.16 -6.87
N GLY A 146 -2.44 5.80 -6.75
CA GLY A 146 -1.73 4.98 -7.74
C GLY A 146 -2.39 3.62 -7.93
N LEU A 147 -2.77 2.94 -6.84
CA LEU A 147 -3.52 1.69 -6.91
C LEU A 147 -4.92 1.88 -7.52
N ALA A 148 -5.58 3.02 -7.29
CA ALA A 148 -6.88 3.33 -7.90
C ALA A 148 -6.77 3.53 -9.40
N VAL A 149 -5.75 4.27 -9.85
CA VAL A 149 -5.46 4.47 -11.27
C VAL A 149 -5.10 3.15 -11.95
N LEU A 150 -4.26 2.32 -11.32
CA LEU A 150 -3.93 0.99 -11.84
C LEU A 150 -5.19 0.13 -11.98
N THR A 151 -6.01 0.07 -10.93
CA THR A 151 -7.28 -0.69 -10.95
C THR A 151 -8.21 -0.20 -12.06
N MET A 152 -8.33 1.11 -12.25
CA MET A 152 -9.14 1.71 -13.31
C MET A 152 -8.59 1.39 -14.70
N ALA A 153 -7.27 1.46 -14.89
CA ALA A 153 -6.62 1.14 -16.16
C ALA A 153 -6.80 -0.34 -16.53
N THR A 154 -6.79 -1.23 -15.53
CA THR A 154 -6.95 -2.68 -15.73
C THR A 154 -8.42 -3.14 -15.70
N ALA A 155 -9.35 -2.28 -15.29
CA ALA A 155 -10.77 -2.59 -15.15
C ALA A 155 -11.41 -3.24 -16.40
N PRO A 156 -11.23 -2.73 -17.64
CA PRO A 156 -11.84 -3.36 -18.81
C PRO A 156 -11.33 -4.79 -19.02
N LYS A 157 -10.02 -5.01 -18.85
CA LYS A 157 -9.40 -6.34 -18.99
C LYS A 157 -9.78 -7.28 -17.86
N LEU A 158 -9.96 -6.75 -16.66
CA LEU A 158 -10.46 -7.52 -15.53
C LEU A 158 -11.91 -7.98 -15.75
N LEU A 159 -12.76 -7.10 -16.33
CA LEU A 159 -14.14 -7.45 -16.69
C LEU A 159 -14.18 -8.50 -17.81
N GLU A 160 -13.31 -8.38 -18.82
CA GLU A 160 -13.16 -9.42 -19.85
C GLU A 160 -12.78 -10.76 -19.20
N ALA A 161 -11.77 -10.78 -18.32
CA ALA A 161 -11.36 -11.98 -17.59
C ALA A 161 -12.49 -12.58 -16.72
N TRP A 162 -13.29 -11.72 -16.08
CA TRP A 162 -14.47 -12.13 -15.29
C TRP A 162 -15.59 -12.74 -16.13
N SER A 163 -15.78 -12.26 -17.36
CA SER A 163 -16.78 -12.83 -18.28
C SER A 163 -16.36 -14.17 -18.89
N GLY A 164 -15.07 -14.50 -18.80
CA GLY A 164 -14.51 -15.79 -19.19
C GLY A 164 -14.64 -16.87 -18.10
N ARG A 165 -13.72 -17.84 -18.10
CA ARG A 165 -13.63 -18.84 -17.04
C ARG A 165 -12.89 -18.26 -15.85
N VAL A 166 -13.57 -18.21 -14.71
CA VAL A 166 -12.99 -17.77 -13.44
C VAL A 166 -12.44 -18.98 -12.69
N ASP A 167 -11.12 -19.12 -12.73
CA ASP A 167 -10.40 -20.16 -11.99
C ASP A 167 -10.16 -19.73 -10.52
N THR A 168 -9.95 -20.72 -9.63
CA THR A 168 -9.73 -20.49 -8.19
C THR A 168 -8.51 -19.61 -7.91
N ASP A 169 -7.41 -19.83 -8.63
CA ASP A 169 -6.16 -19.06 -8.44
C ASP A 169 -6.34 -17.60 -8.86
N PHE A 170 -7.09 -17.37 -9.94
CA PHE A 170 -7.42 -16.02 -10.39
C PHE A 170 -8.30 -15.32 -9.35
N GLY A 171 -9.30 -16.02 -8.81
CA GLY A 171 -10.14 -15.51 -7.73
C GLY A 171 -9.33 -15.15 -6.47
N MET A 172 -8.34 -15.97 -6.10
CA MET A 172 -7.46 -15.70 -4.96
C MET A 172 -6.55 -14.49 -5.22
N ALA A 173 -5.90 -14.40 -6.39
CA ALA A 173 -5.06 -13.26 -6.75
C ALA A 173 -5.88 -11.95 -6.80
N PHE A 174 -7.08 -12.00 -7.36
CA PHE A 174 -8.00 -10.86 -7.38
C PHE A 174 -8.43 -10.45 -5.96
N PHE A 175 -8.72 -11.41 -5.09
CA PHE A 175 -9.08 -11.15 -3.70
C PHE A 175 -7.95 -10.48 -2.92
N ILE A 176 -6.71 -10.98 -3.07
CA ILE A 176 -5.53 -10.40 -2.42
C ILE A 176 -5.32 -8.95 -2.88
N TYR A 177 -5.37 -8.71 -4.20
CA TYR A 177 -5.26 -7.37 -4.78
C TYR A 177 -6.35 -6.43 -4.25
N SER A 178 -7.61 -6.87 -4.26
CA SER A 178 -8.76 -6.09 -3.77
C SER A 178 -8.67 -5.78 -2.28
N CYS A 179 -8.22 -6.75 -1.48
CA CYS A 179 -7.99 -6.58 -0.05
C CYS A 179 -6.89 -5.53 0.20
N GLY A 180 -5.75 -5.64 -0.48
CA GLY A 180 -4.67 -4.67 -0.41
C GLY A 180 -5.12 -3.25 -0.82
N PHE A 181 -5.93 -3.15 -1.87
CA PHE A 181 -6.52 -1.88 -2.33
C PHE A 181 -7.41 -1.25 -1.24
N ILE A 182 -8.36 -2.00 -0.70
CA ILE A 182 -9.31 -1.51 0.32
C ILE A 182 -8.58 -1.12 1.61
N LEU A 183 -7.62 -1.95 2.06
CA LEU A 183 -6.85 -1.67 3.27
C LEU A 183 -6.02 -0.39 3.13
N ASN A 184 -5.44 -0.15 1.97
CA ASN A 184 -4.68 1.08 1.72
C ASN A 184 -5.55 2.33 1.73
N TRP A 185 -6.73 2.27 1.10
CA TRP A 185 -7.71 3.35 1.20
C TRP A 185 -8.14 3.61 2.64
N PHE A 186 -8.46 2.55 3.38
CA PHE A 186 -8.85 2.66 4.77
C PHE A 186 -7.75 3.30 5.62
N PHE A 187 -6.50 2.85 5.46
CA PHE A 187 -5.36 3.45 6.16
C PHE A 187 -5.20 4.94 5.81
N THR A 188 -5.30 5.31 4.54
CA THR A 188 -5.26 6.72 4.10
C THR A 188 -6.31 7.56 4.81
N PHE A 189 -7.56 7.08 4.89
CA PHE A 189 -8.62 7.82 5.59
C PHE A 189 -8.35 7.96 7.09
N VAL A 190 -7.92 6.89 7.76
CA VAL A 190 -7.58 6.94 9.19
C VAL A 190 -6.43 7.90 9.45
N LEU A 191 -5.40 7.89 8.60
CA LEU A 191 -4.23 8.77 8.70
C LEU A 191 -4.62 10.25 8.53
N TRP A 192 -5.44 10.57 7.53
CA TRP A 192 -5.97 11.93 7.35
C TRP A 192 -6.83 12.40 8.52
N HIS A 193 -7.71 11.53 9.04
CA HIS A 193 -8.51 11.87 10.20
C HIS A 193 -7.66 12.10 11.46
N HIS A 194 -6.61 11.30 11.64
CA HIS A 194 -5.65 11.52 12.73
C HIS A 194 -4.91 12.86 12.58
N TYR A 195 -4.45 13.19 11.37
CA TYR A 195 -3.79 14.45 11.07
C TYR A 195 -4.68 15.66 11.41
N TRP A 196 -5.92 15.71 10.90
CA TRP A 196 -6.83 16.82 11.17
C TRP A 196 -7.23 16.95 12.64
N TYR A 197 -7.28 15.84 13.37
CA TYR A 197 -7.47 15.87 14.81
C TYR A 197 -6.29 16.53 15.52
N MET A 198 -5.06 16.17 15.15
CA MET A 198 -3.84 16.75 15.72
C MET A 198 -3.72 18.24 15.39
N GLU A 199 -3.96 18.61 14.14
CA GLU A 199 -3.91 20.01 13.67
C GLU A 199 -4.85 20.90 14.48
N ARG A 200 -6.10 20.50 14.66
CA ARG A 200 -7.06 21.26 15.49
C ARG A 200 -6.64 21.35 16.95
N LYS A 201 -6.13 20.26 17.52
CA LYS A 201 -5.66 20.24 18.90
C LYS A 201 -4.52 21.24 19.13
N PHE A 202 -3.63 21.40 18.16
CA PHE A 202 -2.53 22.36 18.25
C PHE A 202 -2.95 23.78 17.94
N SER A 203 -3.79 24.00 16.91
CA SER A 203 -4.36 25.31 16.58
C SER A 203 -5.12 25.93 17.77
N ILE A 204 -5.93 25.12 18.48
CA ILE A 204 -6.64 25.56 19.70
C ILE A 204 -5.64 25.93 20.80
N ARG A 205 -4.57 25.14 21.01
CA ARG A 205 -3.55 25.44 22.04
C ARG A 205 -2.80 26.73 21.77
N THR A 206 -2.48 27.03 20.52
CA THR A 206 -1.84 28.30 20.17
C THR A 206 -2.76 29.49 20.41
N ALA A 207 -4.06 29.37 20.15
CA ALA A 207 -5.04 30.44 20.38
C ALA A 207 -5.26 30.76 21.88
N PHE A 208 -5.00 29.84 22.79
CA PHE A 208 -5.10 30.07 24.25
C PHE A 208 -3.81 30.61 24.88
N VAL A 209 -2.70 30.65 24.14
CA VAL A 209 -1.38 31.10 24.65
C VAL A 209 -1.00 32.49 24.10
N SER A 210 -1.68 32.97 23.06
CA SER A 210 -1.64 34.35 22.55
C SER A 210 -2.64 35.25 23.27
#